data_AF-A0A843CF47-F1
#
_entry.id   AF-A0A843CF47-F1
#
_cell.length_a   1.000
_cell.length_b   1.000
_cell.length_c   1.000
_cell.angle_alpha   90.00
_cell.angle_beta   90.00
_cell.angle_gamma   90.00
#
_symmetry.space_group_name_H-M   'P 1'
#
loop_
_entity.id
_entity.type
_entity.pdbx_description
1 polymer ?
#
loop_
_entity_poly.entity_id
_entity_poly.type
_entity_poly.pdbx_seq_one_letter_code
_entity_poly.pdbx_strand_id
1 'polypeptide(L)'
;MQTSPKGKPNAWDLRRLVGSVNQVRFNDNKGEVSFFGQKMIILRRDVIRVMRDGLERLVAEQAAPFLSYLASGIGIHEGSIFRDSITSTGAQQRMELESLVHSAFEDTNLGLGRIKIRSIDFDKASASISIANCFEAMENGQSEEPNCMFTGGFLAGLFAEVLDKTVQAKETKCISQGAPECEFEISLADSEETVETKKETAAVEAQKPGTTASVEKPASTAESKAAQKPTTVAKENGQTQPQGPSQSDMDAGVETASRIAKRKEGFWAKHFKKND
;
A
#
# COMPACT_ATOMS: atom_id res chain seq x y z
N MET A 1 -34.54 -32.72 7.15
CA MET A 1 -33.08 -32.82 6.88
C MET A 1 -32.89 -33.15 5.41
N GLN A 2 -32.02 -32.44 4.70
CA GLN A 2 -31.48 -32.84 3.40
C GLN A 2 -29.97 -32.53 3.42
N THR A 3 -29.14 -33.50 3.05
CA THR A 3 -27.68 -33.39 3.10
C THR A 3 -27.13 -33.15 1.71
N SER A 4 -26.57 -31.96 1.46
CA SER A 4 -25.88 -31.68 0.20
C SER A 4 -24.54 -32.46 0.11
N PRO A 5 -24.10 -32.92 -1.07
CA PRO A 5 -22.87 -33.70 -1.20
C PRO A 5 -21.58 -32.95 -0.86
N LYS A 6 -20.52 -33.72 -0.56
CA LYS A 6 -19.15 -33.23 -0.33
C LYS A 6 -18.59 -32.61 -1.61
N GLY A 7 -17.73 -31.58 -1.53
CA GLY A 7 -16.85 -31.27 -2.68
C GLY A 7 -16.08 -29.96 -2.70
N LYS A 8 -16.61 -28.85 -2.16
CA LYS A 8 -15.91 -27.54 -2.11
C LYS A 8 -16.19 -26.85 -0.77
N PRO A 9 -15.22 -26.15 -0.16
CA PRO A 9 -15.52 -25.16 0.87
C PRO A 9 -16.38 -24.05 0.24
N ASN A 10 -17.41 -23.63 0.96
CA ASN A 10 -18.48 -22.73 0.52
C ASN A 10 -18.01 -21.67 -0.50
N ALA A 11 -18.47 -21.78 -1.76
CA ALA A 11 -18.46 -20.63 -2.65
C ALA A 11 -19.34 -19.55 -2.01
N TRP A 12 -18.78 -18.34 -1.82
CA TRP A 12 -19.44 -17.28 -1.06
C TRP A 12 -20.59 -16.69 -1.89
N ASP A 13 -21.80 -17.19 -1.66
CA ASP A 13 -23.04 -16.69 -2.26
C ASP A 13 -23.36 -15.28 -1.72
N LEU A 14 -22.67 -14.28 -2.25
CA LEU A 14 -22.77 -12.87 -1.86
C LEU A 14 -24.18 -12.30 -2.06
N ARG A 15 -24.96 -12.86 -3.00
CA ARG A 15 -26.39 -12.53 -3.19
C ARG A 15 -27.23 -12.90 -1.96
N ARG A 16 -26.81 -13.92 -1.20
CA ARG A 16 -27.41 -14.32 0.09
C ARG A 16 -26.86 -13.55 1.29
N LEU A 17 -25.69 -12.95 1.16
CA LEU A 17 -25.05 -12.13 2.20
C LEU A 17 -25.74 -10.77 2.33
N VAL A 18 -25.96 -10.06 1.23
CA VAL A 18 -26.65 -8.75 1.22
C VAL A 18 -28.10 -8.85 1.74
N GLY A 19 -28.78 -9.98 1.50
CA GLY A 19 -30.22 -10.13 1.73
C GLY A 19 -30.70 -10.56 3.11
N SER A 20 -29.85 -10.69 4.16
CA SER A 20 -30.33 -11.15 5.48
C SER A 20 -29.75 -10.42 6.70
N VAL A 21 -30.64 -10.05 7.63
CA VAL A 21 -30.37 -9.14 8.76
C VAL A 21 -29.66 -9.85 9.92
N ASN A 22 -28.35 -10.07 9.77
CA ASN A 22 -27.33 -9.87 10.81
C ASN A 22 -25.95 -10.18 10.23
N GLN A 23 -25.22 -9.11 9.87
CA GLN A 23 -23.96 -9.18 9.11
C GLN A 23 -22.79 -9.67 9.97
N VAL A 24 -22.72 -9.24 11.24
CA VAL A 24 -21.72 -9.68 12.22
C VAL A 24 -22.32 -10.76 13.12
N ARG A 25 -21.54 -11.79 13.46
CA ARG A 25 -21.89 -12.84 14.44
C ARG A 25 -20.73 -13.08 15.40
N PHE A 26 -21.06 -13.14 16.69
CA PHE A 26 -20.16 -13.49 17.77
C PHE A 26 -20.40 -14.95 18.20
N ASN A 27 -19.35 -15.65 18.57
CA ASN A 27 -19.38 -17.01 19.08
C ASN A 27 -18.47 -17.10 20.32
N ASP A 28 -18.97 -16.58 21.44
CA ASP A 28 -18.23 -16.37 22.69
C ASP A 28 -17.60 -17.67 23.23
N ASN A 29 -18.29 -18.81 23.03
CA ASN A 29 -17.81 -20.15 23.37
C ASN A 29 -16.50 -20.57 22.66
N LYS A 30 -16.08 -19.83 21.63
CA LYS A 30 -14.79 -20.01 20.94
C LYS A 30 -13.97 -18.72 20.79
N GLY A 31 -14.47 -17.58 21.25
CA GLY A 31 -13.87 -16.27 21.00
C GLY A 31 -13.83 -15.86 19.52
N GLU A 32 -14.72 -16.40 18.68
CA GLU A 32 -14.74 -16.10 17.24
C GLU A 32 -15.70 -14.96 16.91
N VAL A 33 -15.25 -13.98 16.13
CA VAL A 33 -16.11 -13.03 15.41
C VAL A 33 -16.14 -13.43 13.93
N SER A 34 -17.29 -13.26 13.29
CA SER A 34 -17.41 -13.42 11.85
C SER A 34 -18.26 -12.32 11.21
N PHE A 35 -17.88 -11.88 10.02
CA PHE A 35 -18.60 -10.91 9.19
C PHE A 35 -18.93 -11.59 7.88
N PHE A 36 -20.22 -11.67 7.53
CA PHE A 36 -20.70 -12.43 6.36
C PHE A 36 -20.21 -13.89 6.28
N GLY A 37 -19.80 -14.47 7.42
CA GLY A 37 -19.25 -15.82 7.53
C GLY A 37 -17.72 -15.92 7.35
N GLN A 38 -17.04 -14.89 6.85
CA GLN A 38 -15.59 -14.75 6.98
C GLN A 38 -15.23 -14.60 8.47
N LYS A 39 -14.06 -15.09 8.91
CA LYS A 39 -13.60 -14.90 10.30
C LYS A 39 -12.88 -13.56 10.42
N MET A 40 -13.30 -12.75 11.39
CA MET A 40 -12.76 -11.42 11.62
C MET A 40 -12.15 -11.31 13.03
N ILE A 41 -11.31 -10.29 13.21
CA ILE A 41 -10.88 -9.78 14.51
C ILE A 41 -11.39 -8.35 14.67
N ILE A 42 -11.70 -7.95 15.90
CA ILE A 42 -12.03 -6.57 16.23
C ILE A 42 -10.79 -5.92 16.83
N LEU A 43 -10.30 -4.85 16.20
CA LEU A 43 -9.18 -4.05 16.65
C LEU A 43 -9.64 -2.60 16.91
N ARG A 44 -8.86 -1.84 17.68
CA ARG A 44 -9.04 -0.39 17.83
C ARG A 44 -8.71 0.32 16.51
N ARG A 45 -9.37 1.44 16.23
CA ARG A 45 -9.13 2.23 15.01
C ARG A 45 -7.66 2.66 14.87
N ASP A 46 -7.02 3.05 15.97
CA ASP A 46 -5.63 3.51 15.99
C ASP A 46 -4.58 2.41 15.79
N VAL A 47 -4.95 1.15 15.61
CA VAL A 47 -3.99 0.04 15.50
C VAL A 47 -3.03 0.20 14.32
N ILE A 48 -3.52 0.68 13.18
CA ILE A 48 -2.70 0.91 11.97
C ILE A 48 -1.73 2.07 12.19
N ARG A 49 -2.18 3.14 12.85
CA ARG A 49 -1.34 4.27 13.27
C ARG A 49 -0.23 3.80 14.21
N VAL A 50 -0.55 3.01 15.26
CA VAL A 50 0.44 2.45 16.18
C VAL A 50 1.43 1.51 15.49
N MET A 51 1.00 0.73 14.50
CA MET A 51 1.90 -0.08 13.67
C MET A 51 2.84 0.79 12.84
N ARG A 52 2.34 1.89 12.24
CA ARG A 52 3.17 2.84 11.50
C ARG A 52 4.15 3.58 12.40
N ASP A 53 3.71 4.14 13.53
CA ASP A 53 4.57 4.79 14.54
C ASP A 53 5.73 3.89 14.99
N GLY A 54 5.51 2.56 15.01
CA GLY A 54 6.51 1.55 15.34
C GLY A 54 7.47 1.25 14.18
N LEU A 55 6.94 1.20 12.95
CA LEU A 55 7.70 0.94 11.72
C LEU A 55 8.58 2.14 11.32
N GLU A 56 8.10 3.37 11.48
CA GLU A 56 8.86 4.62 11.30
C GLU A 56 10.14 4.64 12.15
N ARG A 57 10.12 4.06 13.35
CA ARG A 57 11.30 3.95 14.23
C ARG A 57 12.33 2.92 13.77
N LEU A 58 11.95 2.04 12.84
CA LEU A 58 12.81 0.96 12.32
C LEU A 58 13.36 1.27 10.92
N VAL A 59 12.55 1.89 10.06
CA VAL A 59 12.87 2.12 8.64
C VAL A 59 12.58 3.54 8.14
N ALA A 60 12.26 4.47 9.04
CA ALA A 60 11.99 5.88 8.76
C ALA A 60 10.99 6.07 7.58
N GLU A 61 11.39 6.83 6.56
CA GLU A 61 10.58 7.16 5.38
C GLU A 61 10.04 5.92 4.64
N GLN A 62 10.71 4.77 4.74
CA GLN A 62 10.27 3.52 4.10
C GLN A 62 9.05 2.87 4.80
N ALA A 63 8.65 3.36 5.98
CA ALA A 63 7.44 2.86 6.66
C ALA A 63 6.17 3.10 5.84
N ALA A 64 6.14 4.20 5.08
CA ALA A 64 5.06 4.60 4.19
C ALA A 64 4.79 3.58 3.05
N PRO A 65 5.73 3.32 2.12
CA PRO A 65 5.53 2.35 1.05
C PRO A 65 5.39 0.91 1.58
N PHE A 66 6.08 0.56 2.67
CA PHE A 66 5.99 -0.78 3.25
C PHE A 66 4.60 -1.08 3.83
N LEU A 67 3.97 -0.12 4.52
CA LEU A 67 2.60 -0.27 5.02
C LEU A 67 1.59 -0.38 3.87
N SER A 68 1.76 0.42 2.82
CA SER A 68 0.93 0.34 1.60
C SER A 68 1.07 -1.01 0.90
N TYR A 69 2.28 -1.54 0.76
CA TYR A 69 2.55 -2.87 0.19
C TYR A 69 1.93 -4.02 1.01
N LEU A 70 1.98 -3.94 2.35
CA LEU A 70 1.30 -4.92 3.20
C LEU A 70 -0.22 -4.83 3.03
N ALA A 71 -0.78 -3.62 2.92
CA ALA A 71 -2.21 -3.42 2.75
C ALA A 71 -2.72 -3.87 1.38
N SER A 72 -1.94 -3.72 0.31
CA SER A 72 -2.33 -4.22 -1.02
C SER A 72 -2.40 -5.74 -1.07
N GLY A 73 -1.55 -6.44 -0.32
CA GLY A 73 -1.67 -7.90 -0.11
C GLY A 73 -2.99 -8.32 0.55
N ILE A 74 -3.58 -7.47 1.40
CA ILE A 74 -4.92 -7.68 1.98
C ILE A 74 -6.00 -7.33 0.95
N GLY A 75 -5.83 -6.22 0.23
CA GLY A 75 -6.75 -5.78 -0.84
C GLY A 75 -6.94 -6.85 -1.92
N ILE A 76 -5.84 -7.46 -2.40
CA ILE A 76 -5.86 -8.56 -3.38
C ILE A 76 -6.72 -9.74 -2.89
N HIS A 77 -6.65 -10.07 -1.60
CA HIS A 77 -7.47 -11.15 -1.04
C HIS A 77 -8.97 -10.82 -1.12
N GLU A 78 -9.38 -9.60 -0.75
CA GLU A 78 -10.79 -9.20 -0.82
C GLU A 78 -11.29 -8.99 -2.26
N GLY A 79 -10.46 -8.44 -3.15
CA GLY A 79 -10.78 -8.32 -4.57
C GLY A 79 -10.93 -9.68 -5.27
N SER A 80 -10.08 -10.66 -4.92
CA SER A 80 -10.20 -12.02 -5.47
C SER A 80 -11.47 -12.74 -4.99
N ILE A 81 -11.99 -12.44 -3.80
CA ILE A 81 -13.30 -12.95 -3.33
C ILE A 81 -14.46 -12.44 -4.21
N PHE A 82 -14.43 -11.17 -4.65
CA PHE A 82 -15.42 -10.66 -5.60
C PHE A 82 -15.32 -11.38 -6.95
N ARG A 83 -14.09 -11.50 -7.49
CA ARG A 83 -13.79 -12.20 -8.76
C ARG A 83 -14.24 -13.66 -8.75
N ASP A 84 -13.86 -14.44 -7.75
CA ASP A 84 -14.17 -15.88 -7.62
C ASP A 84 -15.67 -16.17 -7.42
N SER A 85 -16.44 -15.17 -6.98
CA SER A 85 -17.90 -15.31 -6.83
C SER A 85 -18.68 -15.23 -8.15
N ILE A 86 -18.03 -14.81 -9.24
CA ILE A 86 -18.65 -14.55 -10.54
C ILE A 86 -18.27 -15.65 -11.53
N THR A 87 -19.30 -16.30 -12.09
CA THR A 87 -19.14 -17.41 -13.05
C THR A 87 -19.37 -17.00 -14.50
N SER A 88 -19.72 -15.74 -14.76
CA SER A 88 -19.86 -15.17 -16.10
C SER A 88 -18.50 -14.72 -16.65
N THR A 89 -18.41 -14.48 -17.96
CA THR A 89 -17.16 -14.12 -18.64
C THR A 89 -17.32 -12.89 -19.55
N GLY A 90 -16.22 -12.19 -19.83
CA GLY A 90 -16.21 -11.07 -20.77
C GLY A 90 -17.04 -9.86 -20.30
N ALA A 91 -17.85 -9.28 -21.19
CA ALA A 91 -18.63 -8.08 -20.87
C ALA A 91 -19.65 -8.30 -19.73
N GLN A 92 -20.24 -9.50 -19.64
CA GLN A 92 -21.18 -9.84 -18.56
C GLN A 92 -20.47 -9.87 -17.19
N GLN A 93 -19.25 -10.41 -17.16
CA GLN A 93 -18.41 -10.47 -15.95
C GLN A 93 -18.11 -9.08 -15.40
N ARG A 94 -17.78 -8.11 -16.28
CA ARG A 94 -17.52 -6.72 -15.89
C ARG A 94 -18.75 -6.09 -15.20
N MET A 95 -19.93 -6.20 -15.81
CA MET A 95 -21.17 -5.64 -15.24
C MET A 95 -21.57 -6.31 -13.92
N GLU A 96 -21.42 -7.64 -13.82
CA GLU A 96 -21.68 -8.36 -12.58
C GLU A 96 -20.68 -7.99 -11.47
N LEU A 97 -19.42 -7.74 -11.83
CA LEU A 97 -18.35 -7.35 -10.91
C LEU A 97 -18.49 -5.89 -10.45
N GLU A 98 -18.87 -4.98 -11.34
CA GLU A 98 -19.21 -3.60 -11.01
C GLU A 98 -20.39 -3.54 -10.01
N SER A 99 -21.49 -4.22 -10.34
CA SER A 99 -22.66 -4.32 -9.46
C SER A 99 -22.35 -5.00 -8.13
N LEU A 100 -21.46 -6.01 -8.11
CA LEU A 100 -21.03 -6.67 -6.89
C LEU A 100 -20.13 -5.75 -6.06
N VAL A 101 -19.17 -5.06 -6.65
CA VAL A 101 -18.24 -4.17 -5.94
C VAL A 101 -19.00 -2.99 -5.32
N HIS A 102 -19.97 -2.39 -6.01
CA HIS A 102 -20.86 -1.42 -5.35
C HIS A 102 -21.66 -2.05 -4.19
N SER A 103 -22.41 -3.12 -4.42
CA SER A 103 -23.28 -3.73 -3.39
C SER A 103 -22.55 -4.45 -2.24
N ALA A 104 -21.26 -4.77 -2.39
CA ALA A 104 -20.46 -5.43 -1.37
C ALA A 104 -19.41 -4.51 -0.72
N PHE A 105 -18.78 -3.59 -1.45
CA PHE A 105 -17.78 -2.68 -0.87
C PHE A 105 -18.40 -1.38 -0.35
N GLU A 106 -19.36 -0.79 -1.08
CA GLU A 106 -19.97 0.49 -0.71
C GLU A 106 -21.02 0.36 0.41
N ASP A 107 -21.79 -0.74 0.45
CA ASP A 107 -22.74 -1.01 1.54
C ASP A 107 -22.02 -1.46 2.83
N THR A 108 -21.03 -2.35 2.73
CA THR A 108 -20.40 -2.94 3.92
C THR A 108 -19.29 -2.07 4.51
N ASN A 109 -18.66 -1.23 3.69
CA ASN A 109 -17.63 -0.24 4.06
C ASN A 109 -16.33 -0.80 4.67
N LEU A 110 -16.29 -2.10 5.01
CA LEU A 110 -15.20 -2.82 5.68
C LEU A 110 -14.62 -2.14 6.95
N GLY A 111 -15.33 -1.16 7.53
CA GLY A 111 -14.86 -0.33 8.64
C GLY A 111 -13.87 0.78 8.26
N LEU A 112 -13.56 0.97 6.97
CA LEU A 112 -12.55 1.94 6.49
C LEU A 112 -13.03 3.40 6.56
N GLY A 113 -14.34 3.63 6.65
CA GLY A 113 -14.98 4.94 6.58
C GLY A 113 -16.32 4.80 5.85
N ARG A 114 -16.97 5.90 5.45
CA ARG A 114 -18.10 5.86 4.53
C ARG A 114 -17.60 5.98 3.10
N ILE A 115 -17.49 4.84 2.43
CA ILE A 115 -17.06 4.69 1.04
C ILE A 115 -18.17 5.18 0.10
N LYS A 116 -17.77 5.74 -1.04
CA LYS A 116 -18.56 5.90 -2.26
C LYS A 116 -17.68 5.60 -3.46
N ILE A 117 -18.17 4.79 -4.39
CA ILE A 117 -17.47 4.59 -5.67
C ILE A 117 -18.07 5.59 -6.66
N ARG A 118 -17.26 6.54 -7.12
CA ARG A 118 -17.69 7.61 -8.04
C ARG A 118 -17.69 7.13 -9.50
N SER A 119 -16.78 6.22 -9.85
CA SER A 119 -16.72 5.56 -11.17
C SER A 119 -15.80 4.34 -11.15
N ILE A 120 -16.07 3.38 -12.05
CA ILE A 120 -15.15 2.31 -12.44
C ILE A 120 -15.11 2.30 -13.98
N ASP A 121 -13.91 2.18 -14.57
CA ASP A 121 -13.69 2.11 -16.01
C ASP A 121 -12.78 0.92 -16.33
N PHE A 122 -13.40 -0.18 -16.77
CA PHE A 122 -12.71 -1.45 -17.09
C PHE A 122 -11.88 -1.40 -18.37
N ASP A 123 -12.03 -0.38 -19.21
CA ASP A 123 -11.28 -0.26 -20.47
C ASP A 123 -10.06 0.65 -20.33
N LYS A 124 -10.12 1.66 -19.45
CA LYS A 124 -8.93 2.43 -19.00
C LYS A 124 -8.22 1.82 -17.79
N ALA A 125 -8.83 0.81 -17.15
CA ALA A 125 -8.41 0.24 -15.88
C ALA A 125 -8.18 1.30 -14.79
N SER A 126 -9.23 2.10 -14.57
CA SER A 126 -9.23 3.17 -13.57
C SER A 126 -10.50 3.18 -12.72
N ALA A 127 -10.43 3.75 -11.52
CA ALA A 127 -11.58 3.97 -10.66
C ALA A 127 -11.41 5.26 -9.84
N SER A 128 -12.51 5.86 -9.39
CA SER A 128 -12.51 6.98 -8.45
C SER A 128 -13.34 6.64 -7.23
N ILE A 129 -12.76 6.78 -6.04
CA ILE A 129 -13.38 6.44 -4.76
C ILE A 129 -13.27 7.64 -3.84
N SER A 130 -14.30 7.93 -3.05
CA SER A 130 -14.18 8.84 -1.91
C SER A 130 -14.62 8.19 -0.61
N ILE A 131 -13.94 8.54 0.49
CA ILE A 131 -14.13 7.95 1.82
C ILE A 131 -14.28 9.07 2.84
N ALA A 132 -15.51 9.37 3.22
CA ALA A 132 -15.81 10.29 4.31
C ALA A 132 -15.59 9.61 5.67
N ASN A 133 -15.08 10.31 6.68
CA ASN A 133 -14.66 9.72 7.96
C ASN A 133 -13.63 8.57 7.79
N CYS A 134 -12.69 8.70 6.85
CA CYS A 134 -11.64 7.71 6.61
C CYS A 134 -10.90 7.37 7.90
N PHE A 135 -10.88 6.09 8.27
CA PHE A 135 -10.45 5.63 9.58
C PHE A 135 -8.98 5.99 9.89
N GLU A 136 -8.15 6.03 8.85
CA GLU A 136 -6.71 6.27 8.93
C GLU A 136 -6.41 7.76 9.15
N ALA A 137 -6.92 8.66 8.29
CA ALA A 137 -6.78 10.10 8.47
C ALA A 137 -7.34 10.61 9.82
N MET A 138 -8.48 10.05 10.26
CA MET A 138 -9.12 10.41 11.52
C MET A 138 -8.25 10.11 12.76
N GLU A 139 -7.35 9.13 12.68
CA GLU A 139 -6.41 8.83 13.77
C GLU A 139 -5.03 9.49 13.54
N ASN A 140 -4.63 9.72 12.28
CA ASN A 140 -3.36 10.36 11.92
C ASN A 140 -3.26 11.84 12.36
N GLY A 141 -4.38 12.54 12.48
CA GLY A 141 -4.39 13.97 12.82
C GLY A 141 -4.16 14.86 11.61
N GLN A 142 -3.55 16.03 11.80
CA GLN A 142 -3.27 16.99 10.72
C GLN A 142 -1.94 16.69 10.01
N SER A 143 -1.89 16.96 8.71
CA SER A 143 -0.74 16.71 7.83
C SER A 143 -0.74 17.69 6.66
N GLU A 144 0.45 18.08 6.18
CA GLU A 144 0.58 18.89 4.96
C GLU A 144 0.36 18.05 3.70
N GLU A 145 0.73 16.76 3.74
CA GLU A 145 0.59 15.79 2.66
C GLU A 145 -0.51 14.73 2.95
N PRO A 146 -1.04 14.03 1.92
CA PRO A 146 -1.93 12.89 2.10
C PRO A 146 -1.24 11.74 2.86
N ASN A 147 -1.98 10.99 3.68
CA ASN A 147 -1.40 10.03 4.62
C ASN A 147 -2.21 8.73 4.85
N CYS A 148 -3.25 8.47 4.04
CA CYS A 148 -4.03 7.23 4.12
C CYS A 148 -3.35 6.08 3.36
N MET A 149 -2.14 5.71 3.80
CA MET A 149 -1.23 4.83 3.06
C MET A 149 -1.64 3.36 3.13
N PHE A 150 -2.18 2.89 4.26
CA PHE A 150 -2.82 1.59 4.35
C PHE A 150 -4.07 1.54 3.46
N THR A 151 -4.90 2.59 3.50
CA THR A 151 -6.16 2.66 2.74
C THR A 151 -5.91 2.69 1.23
N GLY A 152 -4.93 3.49 0.78
CA GLY A 152 -4.47 3.52 -0.61
C GLY A 152 -3.90 2.18 -1.06
N GLY A 153 -3.03 1.56 -0.26
CA GLY A 153 -2.50 0.23 -0.55
C GLY A 153 -3.60 -0.83 -0.69
N PHE A 154 -4.53 -0.88 0.27
CA PHE A 154 -5.69 -1.77 0.24
C PHE A 154 -6.56 -1.55 -1.01
N LEU A 155 -6.86 -0.30 -1.35
CA LEU A 155 -7.63 0.05 -2.55
C LEU A 155 -6.90 -0.40 -3.83
N ALA A 156 -5.59 -0.17 -3.95
CA ALA A 156 -4.81 -0.61 -5.11
C ALA A 156 -4.85 -2.13 -5.27
N GLY A 157 -4.69 -2.87 -4.18
CA GLY A 157 -4.75 -4.34 -4.20
C GLY A 157 -6.13 -4.88 -4.58
N LEU A 158 -7.20 -4.30 -4.00
CA LEU A 158 -8.58 -4.68 -4.29
C LEU A 158 -8.93 -4.41 -5.75
N PHE A 159 -8.61 -3.22 -6.25
CA PHE A 159 -8.93 -2.85 -7.62
C PHE A 159 -8.04 -3.52 -8.68
N ALA A 160 -6.86 -4.03 -8.34
CA ALA A 160 -6.09 -4.88 -9.24
C ALA A 160 -6.85 -6.16 -9.61
N GLU A 161 -7.44 -6.82 -8.61
CA GLU A 161 -8.28 -8.00 -8.77
C GLU A 161 -9.70 -7.68 -9.30
N VAL A 162 -10.19 -6.44 -9.18
CA VAL A 162 -11.42 -6.01 -9.88
C VAL A 162 -11.14 -5.75 -11.38
N LEU A 163 -10.05 -5.06 -11.71
CA LEU A 163 -9.78 -4.55 -13.06
C LEU A 163 -8.94 -5.50 -13.94
N ASP A 164 -8.40 -6.59 -13.38
CA ASP A 164 -7.50 -7.53 -14.07
C ASP A 164 -6.17 -6.90 -14.50
N LYS A 165 -5.68 -5.90 -13.76
CA LYS A 165 -4.50 -5.10 -14.15
C LYS A 165 -3.69 -4.70 -12.93
N THR A 166 -2.38 -4.52 -13.11
CA THR A 166 -1.53 -3.87 -12.10
C THR A 166 -1.94 -2.40 -12.02
N VAL A 167 -2.53 -2.00 -10.90
CA VAL A 167 -2.99 -0.63 -10.64
C VAL A 167 -2.36 -0.06 -9.38
N GLN A 168 -2.26 1.27 -9.33
CA GLN A 168 -1.88 2.05 -8.16
C GLN A 168 -3.06 2.92 -7.72
N ALA A 169 -3.14 3.24 -6.43
CA ALA A 169 -4.12 4.17 -5.87
C ALA A 169 -3.41 5.38 -5.28
N LYS A 170 -3.75 6.57 -5.77
CA LYS A 170 -3.21 7.85 -5.32
C LYS A 170 -4.27 8.59 -4.51
N GLU A 171 -3.97 8.94 -3.26
CA GLU A 171 -4.81 9.88 -2.49
C GLU A 171 -4.61 11.29 -3.08
N THR A 172 -5.69 11.91 -3.55
CA THR A 172 -5.69 13.25 -4.20
C THR A 172 -6.24 14.35 -3.30
N LYS A 173 -6.98 13.98 -2.25
CA LYS A 173 -7.38 14.85 -1.13
C LYS A 173 -7.40 14.01 0.15
N CYS A 174 -6.95 14.57 1.27
CA CYS A 174 -6.95 13.89 2.57
C CYS A 174 -7.69 14.69 3.65
N ILE A 175 -8.43 14.03 4.55
CA ILE A 175 -9.05 14.67 5.72
C ILE A 175 -7.98 15.31 6.64
N SER A 176 -6.77 14.72 6.72
CA SER A 176 -5.64 15.30 7.45
C SER A 176 -5.16 16.64 6.91
N GLN A 177 -5.41 16.93 5.62
CA GLN A 177 -5.13 18.23 4.99
C GLN A 177 -6.32 19.21 5.13
N GLY A 178 -7.38 18.84 5.85
CA GLY A 178 -8.60 19.64 6.01
C GLY A 178 -9.67 19.43 4.93
N ALA A 179 -9.54 18.41 4.07
CA ALA A 179 -10.61 18.04 3.13
C ALA A 179 -11.83 17.41 3.85
N PRO A 180 -13.06 17.52 3.30
CA PRO A 180 -14.25 16.95 3.94
C PRO A 180 -14.36 15.41 3.82
N GLU A 181 -13.73 14.82 2.81
CA GLU A 181 -13.60 13.37 2.61
C GLU A 181 -12.24 13.09 1.94
N CYS A 182 -11.68 11.89 2.16
CA CYS A 182 -10.51 11.44 1.41
C CYS A 182 -10.94 11.07 0.00
N GLU A 183 -10.16 11.44 -1.02
CA GLU A 183 -10.40 11.07 -2.41
C GLU A 183 -9.22 10.27 -2.96
N PHE A 184 -9.52 9.17 -3.65
CA PHE A 184 -8.53 8.29 -4.27
C PHE A 184 -8.82 8.13 -5.76
N GLU A 185 -7.77 8.30 -6.57
CA GLU A 185 -7.76 7.97 -7.99
C GLU A 185 -6.95 6.68 -8.18
N ILE A 186 -7.54 5.71 -8.86
CA ILE A 186 -6.90 4.45 -9.21
C ILE A 186 -6.64 4.46 -10.71
N SER A 187 -5.41 4.14 -11.10
CA SER A 187 -4.97 4.03 -12.50
C SER A 187 -4.10 2.81 -12.67
N LEU A 188 -3.81 2.42 -13.92
CA LEU A 188 -2.65 1.58 -14.22
C LEU A 188 -1.41 2.07 -13.45
N ALA A 189 -0.65 1.13 -12.89
CA ALA A 189 0.70 1.39 -12.43
C ALA A 189 1.60 1.38 -13.66
N ASP A 190 2.40 2.43 -13.84
CA ASP A 190 3.39 2.49 -14.91
C ASP A 190 4.43 1.37 -14.66
N SER A 191 4.40 0.34 -15.50
CA SER A 191 5.48 -0.65 -15.52
C SER A 191 6.75 0.06 -15.95
N GLU A 192 7.78 0.09 -15.09
CA GLU A 192 9.04 0.78 -15.37
C GLU A 192 9.58 0.39 -16.75
N GLU A 193 9.46 1.30 -17.73
CA GLU A 193 10.18 1.14 -18.98
C GLU A 193 11.67 1.15 -18.65
N THR A 194 12.40 0.17 -19.20
CA THR A 194 13.86 0.12 -19.06
C THR A 194 14.47 1.44 -19.49
N VAL A 195 15.08 2.16 -18.55
CA VAL A 195 15.80 3.42 -18.81
C VAL A 195 17.09 3.14 -19.58
N GLU A 196 16.93 2.77 -20.86
CA GLU A 196 18.04 2.60 -21.78
C GLU A 196 18.76 3.94 -21.93
N THR A 197 20.03 3.96 -21.52
CA THR A 197 20.84 5.17 -21.43
C THR A 197 21.22 5.71 -22.83
N LYS A 198 20.28 6.36 -23.51
CA LYS A 198 20.54 7.17 -24.71
C LYS A 198 21.13 8.53 -24.33
N LYS A 199 22.23 8.51 -23.57
CA LYS A 199 23.04 9.71 -23.33
C LYS A 199 23.96 9.97 -24.53
N GLU A 200 23.32 10.45 -25.58
CA GLU A 200 23.86 11.38 -26.59
C GLU A 200 25.34 11.20 -26.97
N THR A 201 25.59 10.33 -27.96
CA THR A 201 26.86 10.29 -28.69
C THR A 201 26.97 11.48 -29.65
N ALA A 202 27.40 12.63 -29.13
CA ALA A 202 27.86 13.77 -29.94
C ALA A 202 28.93 14.60 -29.19
N ALA A 203 29.79 15.28 -29.94
CA ALA A 203 30.73 16.31 -29.46
C ALA A 203 31.80 15.90 -28.43
N VAL A 204 32.68 14.96 -28.80
CA VAL A 204 34.10 15.03 -28.43
C VAL A 204 34.90 15.35 -29.69
N GLU A 205 35.44 16.57 -29.79
CA GLU A 205 36.79 16.91 -30.30
C GLU A 205 36.95 18.42 -30.60
N ALA A 206 37.78 19.10 -29.79
CA ALA A 206 38.62 20.25 -30.15
C ALA A 206 39.60 20.53 -28.99
N GLN A 207 40.81 21.02 -29.27
CA GLN A 207 41.91 21.06 -28.28
C GLN A 207 42.34 22.47 -27.85
N LYS A 208 43.13 22.51 -26.76
CA LYS A 208 43.87 23.67 -26.18
C LYS A 208 45.04 24.09 -27.12
N PRO A 209 45.86 25.15 -26.86
CA PRO A 209 45.94 26.04 -25.67
C PRO A 209 46.09 27.56 -25.94
N GLY A 210 46.11 28.37 -24.87
CA GLY A 210 46.46 29.79 -24.84
C GLY A 210 46.82 30.24 -23.40
N THR A 211 47.57 31.34 -23.23
CA THR A 211 48.36 31.59 -21.99
C THR A 211 48.22 33.02 -21.45
N THR A 212 48.55 33.20 -20.16
CA THR A 212 48.78 34.46 -19.39
C THR A 212 47.53 35.20 -18.85
N ALA A 213 47.60 36.02 -17.79
CA ALA A 213 48.37 35.93 -16.51
C ALA A 213 47.90 37.02 -15.51
N SER A 214 47.77 36.69 -14.23
CA SER A 214 47.69 37.64 -13.08
C SER A 214 46.46 38.59 -13.10
N VAL A 215 46.14 39.46 -12.12
CA VAL A 215 46.87 40.06 -10.98
C VAL A 215 45.97 40.15 -9.72
N GLU A 216 46.61 39.94 -8.56
CA GLU A 216 46.32 40.31 -7.15
C GLU A 216 44.90 40.50 -6.56
N LYS A 217 44.78 39.90 -5.38
CA LYS A 217 43.99 40.36 -4.23
C LYS A 217 44.96 40.91 -3.16
N PRO A 218 44.70 42.05 -2.50
CA PRO A 218 45.22 42.32 -1.16
C PRO A 218 44.17 42.02 -0.05
N ALA A 219 44.61 41.99 1.20
CA ALA A 219 43.81 41.58 2.37
C ALA A 219 44.07 42.49 3.58
N SER A 220 43.91 41.96 4.81
CA SER A 220 44.06 42.62 6.13
C SER A 220 42.82 43.43 6.60
N THR A 221 42.48 43.53 7.90
CA THR A 221 43.11 42.94 9.11
C THR A 221 42.11 42.60 10.23
N ALA A 222 42.64 41.93 11.26
CA ALA A 222 42.15 41.54 12.60
C ALA A 222 41.36 42.62 13.40
N GLU A 223 40.76 42.39 14.58
CA GLU A 223 41.04 41.50 15.73
C GLU A 223 39.74 40.91 16.35
N SER A 224 39.66 39.77 17.08
CA SER A 224 40.38 39.26 18.28
C SER A 224 40.07 40.06 19.57
N LYS A 225 39.76 39.53 20.77
CA LYS A 225 39.69 38.17 21.40
C LYS A 225 38.35 38.11 22.21
N ALA A 226 37.89 37.17 23.05
CA ALA A 226 38.25 35.86 23.66
C ALA A 226 36.90 35.18 24.07
N ALA A 227 36.66 33.88 24.38
CA ALA A 227 37.44 32.69 24.78
C ALA A 227 37.57 32.41 26.31
N GLN A 228 36.67 31.59 26.90
CA GLN A 228 36.86 30.92 28.22
C GLN A 228 36.14 29.55 28.37
N LYS A 229 36.85 28.59 28.98
CA LYS A 229 36.52 27.24 29.49
C LYS A 229 37.63 26.92 30.55
N PRO A 230 37.69 25.78 31.29
CA PRO A 230 36.84 24.58 31.28
C PRO A 230 36.38 24.09 32.68
N THR A 231 35.59 23.01 32.70
CA THR A 231 35.78 21.92 33.69
C THR A 231 35.30 20.58 33.08
N THR A 232 35.83 19.45 33.55
CA THR A 232 35.56 18.10 33.02
C THR A 232 35.63 17.06 34.14
N VAL A 233 34.63 16.19 34.28
CA VAL A 233 34.70 14.99 35.12
C VAL A 233 33.92 13.83 34.46
N ALA A 234 34.54 12.64 34.48
CA ALA A 234 33.99 11.28 34.25
C ALA A 234 33.28 10.94 32.91
N LYS A 235 33.57 9.71 32.45
CA LYS A 235 32.71 8.92 31.56
C LYS A 235 31.96 7.89 32.40
N GLU A 236 30.82 7.42 31.91
CA GLU A 236 30.43 6.02 32.11
C GLU A 236 29.79 5.50 30.81
N ASN A 237 30.19 4.31 30.36
CA ASN A 237 29.71 3.68 29.12
C ASN A 237 28.70 2.58 29.47
N GLY A 238 27.57 2.45 28.77
CA GLY A 238 26.67 1.33 29.07
C GLY A 238 25.33 1.21 28.35
N GLN A 239 25.12 1.74 27.14
CA GLN A 239 23.91 1.45 26.37
C GLN A 239 24.22 1.12 24.91
N THR A 240 24.13 -0.16 24.57
CA THR A 240 24.18 -0.66 23.20
C THR A 240 22.86 -0.36 22.51
N GLN A 241 22.85 0.56 21.54
CA GLN A 241 21.68 0.71 20.67
C GLN A 241 21.50 -0.59 19.85
N PRO A 242 20.26 -1.10 19.69
CA PRO A 242 20.01 -2.14 18.70
C PRO A 242 20.28 -1.56 17.31
N GLN A 243 21.32 -2.06 16.64
CA GLN A 243 21.54 -1.75 15.24
C GLN A 243 20.36 -2.32 14.44
N GLY A 244 19.72 -1.48 13.61
CA GLY A 244 18.72 -1.95 12.66
C GLY A 244 19.35 -2.94 11.66
N PRO A 245 18.53 -3.76 10.97
CA PRO A 245 19.04 -4.70 9.98
C PRO A 245 19.90 -3.97 8.93
N SER A 246 21.04 -4.54 8.56
CA SER A 246 21.91 -3.96 7.56
C SER A 246 21.22 -3.92 6.18
N GLN A 247 21.70 -3.10 5.26
CA GLN A 247 21.19 -3.09 3.88
C GLN A 247 21.18 -4.51 3.28
N SER A 248 22.25 -5.29 3.52
CA SER A 248 22.35 -6.70 3.13
C SER A 248 21.29 -7.62 3.77
N ASP A 249 20.81 -7.34 4.99
CA ASP A 249 19.73 -8.11 5.62
C ASP A 249 18.38 -7.76 4.98
N MET A 250 18.16 -6.48 4.65
CA MET A 250 16.96 -6.01 3.94
C MET A 250 16.92 -6.58 2.51
N ASP A 251 18.03 -6.51 1.77
CA ASP A 251 18.17 -7.04 0.42
C ASP A 251 17.93 -8.56 0.41
N ALA A 252 18.50 -9.30 1.37
CA ALA A 252 18.26 -10.74 1.54
C ALA A 252 16.80 -11.07 1.90
N GLY A 253 16.13 -10.17 2.63
CA GLY A 253 14.68 -10.23 2.90
C GLY A 253 13.85 -10.07 1.62
N VAL A 254 14.16 -9.06 0.80
CA VAL A 254 13.52 -8.79 -0.49
C VAL A 254 13.77 -9.91 -1.50
N GLU A 255 14.99 -10.44 -1.58
CA GLU A 255 15.30 -11.60 -2.43
C GLU A 255 14.54 -12.85 -1.95
N THR A 256 14.47 -13.07 -0.63
CA THR A 256 13.72 -14.20 -0.05
C THR A 256 12.23 -14.10 -0.34
N ALA A 257 11.62 -12.91 -0.20
CA ALA A 257 10.24 -12.65 -0.58
C ALA A 257 10.01 -12.87 -2.09
N SER A 258 10.88 -12.33 -2.93
CA SER A 258 10.85 -12.51 -4.40
C SER A 258 10.96 -13.98 -4.82
N ARG A 259 11.79 -14.76 -4.12
CA ARG A 259 11.94 -16.21 -4.32
C ARG A 259 10.73 -17.01 -3.84
N ILE A 260 10.00 -16.52 -2.83
CA ILE A 260 8.72 -17.09 -2.39
C ILE A 260 7.61 -16.77 -3.40
N ALA A 261 7.56 -15.55 -3.93
CA ALA A 261 6.63 -15.15 -5.00
C ALA A 261 6.84 -16.03 -6.26
N LYS A 262 8.07 -16.10 -6.78
CA LYS A 262 8.42 -16.95 -7.94
C LYS A 262 8.18 -18.45 -7.69
N ARG A 263 8.29 -18.93 -6.45
CA ARG A 263 7.88 -20.29 -6.06
C ARG A 263 6.36 -20.48 -6.06
N LYS A 264 5.57 -19.47 -5.67
CA LYS A 264 4.10 -19.51 -5.80
C LYS A 264 3.69 -19.51 -7.27
N GLU A 265 4.22 -18.61 -8.10
CA GLU A 265 3.98 -18.58 -9.56
C GLU A 265 4.29 -19.94 -10.20
N GLY A 266 5.46 -20.52 -9.93
CA GLY A 266 5.85 -21.84 -10.42
C GLY A 266 5.01 -23.01 -9.86
N PHE A 267 4.40 -22.85 -8.68
CA PHE A 267 3.45 -23.79 -8.11
C PHE A 267 2.09 -23.72 -8.81
N TRP A 268 1.53 -22.51 -8.98
CA TRP A 268 0.29 -22.29 -9.74
C TRP A 268 0.44 -22.78 -11.19
N ALA A 269 1.53 -22.43 -11.86
CA ALA A 269 1.84 -22.87 -13.23
C ALA A 269 2.04 -24.40 -13.37
N LYS A 270 2.38 -25.12 -12.28
CA LYS A 270 2.43 -26.59 -12.25
C LYS A 270 1.09 -27.24 -11.92
N HIS A 271 0.28 -26.62 -11.06
CA HIS A 271 -0.99 -27.22 -10.62
C HIS A 271 -2.18 -26.89 -11.52
N PHE A 272 -2.12 -25.82 -12.32
CA PHE A 272 -3.19 -25.40 -13.23
C PHE A 272 -2.89 -25.59 -14.72
N LYS A 273 -1.69 -26.06 -15.08
CA LYS A 273 -1.47 -26.58 -16.44
C LYS A 273 -2.05 -27.98 -16.59
N LYS A 274 -3.27 -28.04 -17.15
CA LYS A 274 -3.75 -29.22 -17.88
C LYS A 274 -4.43 -28.79 -19.18
N ASN A 275 -3.89 -29.34 -20.26
CA ASN A 275 -4.39 -29.58 -21.62
C ASN A 275 -5.67 -28.84 -22.07
N ASP A 276 -5.52 -28.17 -23.23
CA ASP A 276 -6.45 -28.09 -24.37
C ASP A 276 -7.96 -28.23 -24.10
#